data_AF-A0A0N4U2A4-F1
#
_entry.id   AF-A0A0N4U2A4-F1
#
_cell.length_a   1.000
_cell.length_b   1.000
_cell.length_c   1.000
_cell.angle_alpha   90.00
_cell.angle_beta   90.00
_cell.angle_gamma   90.00
#
_symmetry.space_group_name_H-M   'P 1'
#
loop_
_entity.id
_entity.type
_entity.pdbx_description
1 polymer ?
#
loop_
_entity_poly.entity_id
_entity_poly.type
_entity_poly.pdbx_seq_one_letter_code
_entity_poly.pdbx_strand_id
1 'polypeptide(L)' 'MDEHYFRFANVGRSAHSKITSSTTKNAVSGCCHPTEYDPIKLIYMTQEHELKIKEVPGMIARRCTCA' A
#
# COMPACT_ATOMS: atom_id res chain seq x y z
N MET A 1 17.69 23.39 5.73
CA MET A 1 16.38 22.71 5.65
C MET A 1 16.69 21.25 5.44
N ASP A 2 16.78 20.55 6.56
CA ASP A 2 17.45 19.28 6.77
C ASP A 2 16.92 18.12 5.92
N GLU A 3 17.84 17.45 5.22
CA GLU A 3 17.66 16.27 4.34
C GLU A 3 17.27 14.96 5.09
N HIS A 4 16.66 15.05 6.27
CA HIS A 4 16.55 13.90 7.20
C HIS A 4 15.18 13.21 7.28
N TYR A 5 14.21 13.52 6.39
CA TYR A 5 12.80 13.12 6.64
C TYR A 5 12.25 11.88 5.91
N PHE A 6 13.03 11.18 5.06
CA PHE A 6 12.52 10.00 4.33
C PHE A 6 13.41 8.76 4.50
N ARG A 7 13.59 8.27 5.74
CA ARG A 7 13.93 6.86 5.97
C ARG A 7 12.65 6.09 6.23
N PHE A 8 12.02 5.60 5.16
CA PHE A 8 11.04 4.51 5.27
C PHE A 8 11.77 3.22 5.64
N ALA A 9 12.15 3.11 6.92
CA ALA A 9 12.62 1.87 7.52
C ALA A 9 11.41 0.96 7.78
N ASN A 10 10.86 0.38 6.71
CA ASN A 10 9.91 -0.73 6.79
C ASN A 10 10.16 -1.69 5.62
N VAL A 11 11.33 -2.33 5.64
CA VAL A 11 11.56 -3.58 4.89
C VAL A 11 11.60 -4.73 5.88
N GLY A 12 10.58 -4.82 6.74
CA GLY A 12 10.15 -6.11 7.24
C GLY A 12 9.58 -6.85 6.03
N ARG A 13 10.41 -7.67 5.37
CA ARG A 13 9.98 -8.53 4.26
C ARG A 13 8.75 -9.28 4.73
N SER A 14 7.57 -8.85 4.27
CA SER A 14 6.35 -9.60 4.50
C SER A 14 6.62 -11.03 4.04
N ALA A 15 6.41 -12.01 4.92
CA ALA A 15 6.67 -13.44 4.66
C ALA A 15 5.67 -14.03 3.65
N HIS A 16 5.12 -13.21 2.77
CA HIS A 16 4.31 -13.66 1.66
C HIS A 16 5.26 -14.38 0.70
N SER A 17 5.07 -15.70 0.58
CA SER A 17 5.66 -16.50 -0.49
C SER A 17 5.58 -15.71 -1.79
N LYS A 18 6.71 -15.61 -2.51
CA LYS A 18 6.76 -15.00 -3.85
C LYS A 18 5.54 -15.50 -4.63
N ILE A 19 4.67 -14.57 -5.04
CA ILE A 19 3.57 -14.89 -5.96
C ILE A 19 4.24 -15.23 -7.29
N THR A 20 4.64 -16.48 -7.46
CA THR A 20 4.95 -17.00 -8.78
C THR A 20 3.60 -17.12 -9.47
N SER A 21 3.38 -16.30 -10.49
CA SER A 21 2.25 -16.48 -11.41
C SER A 21 2.45 -17.83 -12.11
N SER A 22 2.00 -18.93 -11.48
CA SER A 22 1.95 -20.23 -12.13
C SER A 22 0.74 -20.19 -13.05
N THR A 23 0.97 -19.77 -14.29
CA THR A 23 0.02 -19.87 -15.40
C THR A 23 -0.13 -21.34 -15.82
N THR A 24 -0.57 -22.21 -14.90
CA THR A 24 -1.27 -23.43 -15.29
C THR A 24 -2.64 -22.98 -15.79
N LYS A 25 -2.69 -22.72 -17.10
CA LYS A 25 -3.92 -22.61 -17.90
C LYS A 25 -4.90 -23.68 -17.40
N ASN A 26 -6.14 -23.28 -17.09
CA ASN A 26 -7.31 -24.14 -16.76
C ASN A 26 -7.82 -24.06 -15.31
N ALA A 27 -8.00 -22.86 -14.78
CA ALA A 27 -9.12 -22.45 -13.91
C ALA A 27 -8.92 -20.95 -13.66
N VAL A 28 -9.98 -20.15 -13.57
CA VAL A 28 -9.86 -18.80 -13.01
C VAL A 28 -9.57 -18.99 -11.52
N SER A 29 -8.30 -19.23 -11.16
CA SER A 29 -7.86 -19.22 -9.78
C SER A 29 -7.89 -17.77 -9.31
N GLY A 30 -8.62 -17.52 -8.23
CA GLY A 30 -8.88 -16.18 -7.72
C GLY A 30 -7.63 -15.31 -7.57
N CYS A 31 -7.79 -14.02 -7.81
CA CYS A 31 -6.72 -13.04 -7.73
C CYS A 31 -6.44 -12.66 -6.27
N CYS A 32 -5.16 -12.58 -5.90
CA CYS A 32 -4.75 -12.05 -4.60
C CYS A 32 -4.93 -10.53 -4.58
N HIS A 33 -5.85 -10.04 -3.75
CA HIS A 33 -6.12 -8.61 -3.57
C HIS A 33 -6.20 -8.26 -2.08
N PRO A 34 -5.91 -7.00 -1.69
CA PRO A 34 -6.07 -6.59 -0.31
C PRO A 34 -7.55 -6.48 0.08
N THR A 35 -7.89 -6.92 1.28
CA THR A 35 -9.25 -6.87 1.84
C THR A 35 -9.36 -5.91 3.03
N GLU A 36 -8.25 -5.58 3.66
CA GLU A 36 -8.19 -4.66 4.79
C GLU A 36 -7.18 -3.55 4.50
N TYR A 37 -7.55 -2.31 4.84
CA TYR A 37 -6.73 -1.14 4.60
C TYR A 37 -6.71 -0.19 5.80
N ASP A 38 -5.53 0.34 6.11
CA ASP A 38 -5.36 1.46 7.04
C ASP A 38 -5.23 2.80 6.28
N PRO A 39 -5.60 3.93 6.91
CA PRO A 39 -5.37 5.25 6.34
C PRO A 39 -3.89 5.67 6.42
N ILE A 40 -3.50 6.64 5.58
CA ILE A 40 -2.23 7.37 5.72
C ILE A 40 -2.52 8.85 5.99
N LYS A 41 -1.75 9.46 6.90
CA LYS A 41 -1.76 10.91 7.10
C LYS A 41 -0.91 11.59 6.05
N LEU A 42 -1.54 12.35 5.17
CA LEU A 42 -0.88 13.11 4.11
C LEU A 42 -0.83 14.60 4.50
N ILE A 43 0.36 15.19 4.35
CA ILE A 43 0.55 16.64 4.37
C ILE A 43 0.80 17.06 2.93
N TYR A 44 -0.06 17.92 2.37
CA TYR A 44 0.01 18.32 0.97
C TYR A 44 -0.33 19.80 0.78
N MET A 45 0.06 20.37 -0.35
CA MET A 45 -0.26 21.74 -0.74
C MET A 45 -1.42 21.72 -1.75
N THR A 46 -2.42 22.58 -1.55
CA THR A 46 -3.53 22.74 -2.49
C THR A 46 -3.16 23.63 -3.68
N GLN A 47 -4.06 23.73 -4.67
CA GLN A 47 -3.88 24.64 -5.81
C GLN A 47 -3.88 26.12 -5.39
N GLU A 48 -4.54 26.44 -4.28
CA GLU A 48 -4.55 27.76 -3.65
C GLU A 48 -3.28 28.03 -2.82
N HIS A 49 -2.28 27.15 -2.89
CA HIS A 49 -1.02 27.22 -2.14
C HIS A 49 -1.20 27.12 -0.62
N GLU A 50 -2.27 26.47 -0.15
CA GLU A 50 -2.48 26.19 1.27
C GLU A 50 -1.91 24.83 1.66
N LEU A 51 -1.21 24.73 2.79
CA LEU A 51 -0.83 23.45 3.38
C LEU A 51 -2.01 22.82 4.12
N LYS A 52 -2.36 21.58 3.76
CA LYS A 52 -3.42 20.80 4.41
C LYS A 52 -2.91 19.47 4.91
N ILE A 53 -3.52 19.03 6.01
CA ILE A 53 -3.29 17.73 6.63
C ILE A 53 -4.58 16.93 6.47
N LYS A 54 -4.49 15.72 5.89
CA LYS A 54 -5.65 14.85 5.67
C LYS A 54 -5.29 13.40 5.95
N GLU A 55 -6.19 12.68 6.60
CA GLU A 55 -6.15 11.22 6.64
C GLU A 55 -6.84 10.67 5.40
N VAL A 56 -6.08 9.97 4.56
CA VAL A 56 -6.58 9.36 3.33
C VAL A 56 -6.81 7.87 3.59
N PRO A 57 -8.07 7.40 3.64
CA PRO A 57 -8.38 5.99 3.86
C PRO A 57 -7.97 5.12 2.66
N GLY A 58 -7.80 3.82 2.87
CA GLY A 58 -7.55 2.88 1.77
C GLY A 58 -6.10 2.83 1.25
N MET A 59 -5.15 3.42 1.97
CA MET A 59 -3.80 3.66 1.44
C MET A 59 -2.78 2.58 1.83
N ILE A 60 -2.95 1.95 2.99
CA ILE A 60 -2.02 0.95 3.50
C ILE A 60 -2.73 -0.42 3.48
N ALA A 61 -2.35 -1.30 2.57
CA ALA A 61 -2.86 -2.68 2.56
C ALA A 61 -2.40 -3.44 3.82
N ARG A 62 -3.35 -4.01 4.57
CA ARG A 62 -3.10 -4.72 5.84
C ARG A 62 -3.23 -6.22 5.72
N ARG A 63 -4.18 -6.68 4.90
CA ARG A 63 -4.44 -8.10 4.68
C ARG A 63 -4.80 -8.36 3.23
N CYS A 64 -4.33 -9.47 2.68
CA CYS A 64 -4.68 -9.92 1.34
C CYS A 64 -5.41 -11.27 1.39
N THR A 65 -6.31 -11.49 0.43
CA THR A 65 -7.00 -12.78 0.21
C THR A 65 -7.07 -13.07 -1.29
N CYS A 66 -7.21 -14.35 -1.65
CA CYS A 66 -7.49 -14.75 -3.03
C CYS A 66 -9.00 -14.93 -3.21
N ALA A 67 -9.59 -14.30 -4.24
CA ALA A 67 -11.01 -14.40 -4.61
C ALA A 67 -11.18 -14.51 -6.12
#